data_AF-A0A062IIQ8-F1
#
_entry.id   AF-A0A062IIQ8-F1
#
_cell.length_a   1.000
_cell.length_b   1.000
_cell.length_c   1.000
_cell.angle_alpha   90.00
_cell.angle_beta   90.00
_cell.angle_gamma   90.00
#
_symmetry.space_group_name_H-M   'P 1'
#
loop_
_entity.id
_entity.type
_entity.pdbx_description
1 polymer ?
#
loop_
_entity_poly.entity_id
_entity_poly.type
_entity_poly.pdbx_seq_one_letter_code
_entity_poly.pdbx_strand_id
1 'polypeptide(L)'
;MMKYIPDSMSYPFTVWMSESGFYPSYKKGYIVMKRGKEVAKISLIETKKGFEMNEVCQKRFTSFCRVWMNKDKRFINQLRMRGISNSMKFSYQKVA
;
A
#
# COMPACT_ATOMS: atom_id res chain seq x y z
N MET A 1 -1.17 17.02 -7.54
CA MET A 1 -1.25 15.55 -7.30
C MET A 1 -0.18 15.18 -6.27
N MET A 2 -0.50 14.36 -5.26
CA MET A 2 0.48 13.92 -4.25
C MET A 2 1.50 12.98 -4.90
N LYS A 3 2.73 13.45 -5.12
CA LYS A 3 3.79 12.68 -5.78
C LYS A 3 4.48 11.65 -4.87
N TYR A 4 4.43 11.89 -3.55
CA TYR A 4 5.12 11.08 -2.56
C TYR A 4 4.15 10.54 -1.52
N ILE A 5 4.44 9.33 -1.05
CA ILE A 5 3.75 8.72 0.09
C ILE A 5 4.67 8.74 1.32
N PRO A 6 4.20 9.24 2.48
CA PRO A 6 4.96 9.14 3.73
C PRO A 6 5.16 7.67 4.13
N ASP A 7 6.30 7.36 4.75
CA ASP A 7 6.60 6.00 5.20
C ASP A 7 5.51 5.40 6.10
N SER A 8 5.02 6.19 7.06
CA SER A 8 3.95 5.79 7.98
C SER A 8 2.65 5.34 7.30
N MET A 9 2.44 5.74 6.04
CA MET A 9 1.28 5.43 5.22
C MET A 9 1.56 4.38 4.13
N SER A 10 2.82 4.09 3.82
CA SER A 10 3.22 3.17 2.76
C SER A 10 2.63 1.77 2.96
N TYR A 11 2.74 1.25 4.18
CA TYR A 11 2.22 -0.07 4.54
C TYR A 11 0.68 -0.12 4.61
N PRO A 12 -0.02 0.74 5.38
CA PRO A 12 -1.49 0.76 5.38
C PRO A 12 -2.10 0.89 3.98
N PHE A 13 -1.52 1.76 3.14
CA PHE A 13 -1.95 1.95 1.77
C PHE A 13 -1.75 0.68 0.93
N THR A 14 -0.60 0.02 1.06
CA THR A 14 -0.32 -1.24 0.34
C THR A 14 -1.29 -2.36 0.74
N VAL A 15 -1.65 -2.45 2.02
CA VAL A 15 -2.68 -3.40 2.50
C VAL A 15 -4.03 -3.08 1.86
N TRP A 16 -4.47 -1.83 1.89
CA TRP A 16 -5.73 -1.40 1.29
C TRP A 16 -5.80 -1.65 -0.23
N MET A 17 -4.67 -1.43 -0.92
CA MET A 17 -4.51 -1.76 -2.34
C MET A 17 -4.68 -3.27 -2.58
N SER A 18 -4.01 -4.11 -1.78
CA SER A 18 -4.12 -5.57 -1.86
C SER A 18 -5.55 -6.07 -1.65
N GLU A 19 -6.26 -5.53 -0.65
CA GLU A 19 -7.69 -5.81 -0.42
C GLU A 19 -8.56 -5.41 -1.63
N SER A 20 -8.10 -4.47 -2.46
CA SER A 20 -8.75 -4.02 -3.70
C SER A 20 -8.28 -4.78 -4.95
N GLY A 21 -7.53 -5.89 -4.80
CA GLY A 21 -7.03 -6.74 -5.87
C GLY A 21 -5.71 -6.29 -6.50
N PHE A 22 -5.03 -5.30 -5.92
CA PHE A 22 -3.71 -4.84 -6.34
C PHE A 22 -2.61 -5.54 -5.53
N TYR A 23 -2.23 -6.74 -5.96
CA TYR A 23 -1.27 -7.55 -5.22
C TYR A 23 0.16 -6.99 -5.33
N PRO A 24 0.84 -6.72 -4.19
CA PRO A 24 2.18 -6.16 -4.18
C PRO A 24 3.24 -7.20 -4.55
N SER A 25 4.27 -6.74 -5.26
CA SER A 25 5.47 -7.51 -5.61
C SER A 25 6.68 -6.58 -5.59
N TYR A 26 7.85 -7.10 -5.23
CA TYR A 26 9.08 -6.31 -5.24
C TYR A 26 9.81 -6.51 -6.57
N LYS A 27 10.11 -5.41 -7.28
CA LYS A 27 10.82 -5.47 -8.56
C LYS A 27 11.65 -4.22 -8.82
N LYS A 28 12.95 -4.41 -9.06
CA LYS A 28 13.91 -3.37 -9.50
C LYS A 28 13.86 -2.08 -8.65
N GLY A 29 13.82 -2.21 -7.32
CA GLY A 29 13.78 -1.05 -6.42
C GLY A 29 12.39 -0.43 -6.22
N TYR A 30 11.32 -1.12 -6.60
CA TYR A 30 9.94 -0.67 -6.41
C TYR A 30 9.05 -1.73 -5.75
N ILE A 31 8.06 -1.28 -4.99
CA ILE A 31 6.83 -2.02 -4.76
C ILE A 31 5.95 -1.82 -5.99
N VAL A 32 5.70 -2.90 -6.73
CA VAL A 32 4.85 -2.92 -7.91
C VAL A 32 3.56 -3.65 -7.57
N MET A 33 2.43 -2.96 -7.71
CA MET A 33 1.10 -3.51 -7.48
C MET A 33 0.31 -3.51 -8.79
N LYS A 34 -0.23 -4.67 -9.18
CA LYS A 34 -0.92 -4.83 -10.46
C LYS A 34 -2.38 -5.26 -10.28
N ARG A 35 -3.26 -4.72 -11.13
CA ARG A 35 -4.65 -5.17 -11.29
C ARG A 35 -5.04 -5.04 -12.76
N GLY A 36 -5.16 -6.16 -13.47
CA GLY A 36 -5.38 -6.14 -14.92
C GLY A 36 -4.28 -5.36 -15.66
N LYS A 37 -4.66 -4.33 -16.40
CA LYS A 37 -3.73 -3.44 -17.13
C LYS A 37 -3.15 -2.31 -16.28
N GLU A 38 -3.68 -2.08 -15.07
CA GLU A 38 -3.20 -1.02 -14.18
C GLU A 38 -1.95 -1.47 -13.41
N VAL A 39 -0.92 -0.62 -13.41
CA VAL A 39 0.34 -0.86 -12.70
C VAL A 39 0.65 0.33 -11.81
N ALA A 40 0.50 0.16 -10.50
CA ALA A 40 0.91 1.13 -9.49
C ALA A 40 2.32 0.80 -9.00
N LYS A 41 3.14 1.84 -8.77
CA LYS A 41 4.52 1.69 -8.29
C LYS A 41 4.82 2.68 -7.18
N ILE A 42 5.53 2.20 -6.16
CA ILE A 42 6.14 3.01 -5.09
C ILE A 42 7.63 2.71 -5.09
N SER A 43 8.48 3.74 -5.10
CA SER A 43 9.93 3.58 -4.98
C SER A 43 10.30 3.02 -3.60
N LEU A 44 11.34 2.19 -3.52
CA LEU A 44 11.95 1.78 -2.25
C LEU A 44 13.01 2.78 -1.75
N ILE A 45 13.35 3.79 -2.57
CA ILE A 45 14.28 4.84 -2.20
C ILE A 45 13.49 5.96 -1.52
N GLU A 46 13.71 6.14 -0.22
CA GLU A 46 13.11 7.22 0.54
C GLU A 46 13.75 8.56 0.18
N THR A 47 12.92 9.61 0.10
CA THR A 47 13.37 11.00 -0.05
C THR A 47 12.94 11.81 1.17
N LYS A 48 13.40 13.07 1.28
CA LYS A 48 12.90 14.00 2.32
C LYS A 48 11.37 14.19 2.33
N LYS A 49 10.68 13.82 1.23
CA LYS A 49 9.23 13.93 1.08
C LYS A 49 8.50 12.58 1.23
N GLY A 50 9.23 11.50 1.49
CA GLY A 50 8.73 10.12 1.47
C GLY A 50 9.09 9.37 0.18
N PHE A 51 8.34 8.32 -0.15
CA PHE A 51 8.59 7.46 -1.31
C PHE A 51 7.85 7.94 -2.55
N GLU A 52 8.53 7.98 -3.70
CA GLU A 52 7.93 8.43 -4.94
C GLU A 52 6.91 7.43 -5.50
N MET A 53 5.79 7.95 -6.02
CA MET A 53 4.70 7.17 -6.62
C MET A 53 4.54 7.48 -8.10
N ASN A 54 4.22 6.48 -8.92
CA ASN A 54 3.78 6.73 -10.30
C ASN A 54 2.32 7.23 -10.36
N GLU A 55 1.90 7.80 -11.49
CA GLU A 55 0.57 8.46 -11.61
C GLU A 55 -0.62 7.59 -11.21
N VAL A 56 -0.60 6.30 -11.59
CA VAL A 56 -1.64 5.33 -11.20
C VAL A 56 -1.70 5.21 -9.68
N CYS A 57 -0.54 5.09 -9.04
CA CYS A 57 -0.43 5.00 -7.59
C CYS A 57 -0.85 6.31 -6.91
N GLN A 58 -0.49 7.48 -7.45
CA GLN A 58 -0.92 8.79 -6.92
C GLN A 58 -2.44 8.96 -6.93
N LYS A 59 -3.12 8.53 -8.01
CA LYS A 59 -4.59 8.56 -8.10
C LYS A 59 -5.22 7.66 -7.03
N ARG A 60 -4.70 6.44 -6.87
CA ARG A 60 -5.16 5.48 -5.86
C ARG A 60 -4.90 5.98 -4.44
N PHE A 61 -3.73 6.59 -4.20
CA PHE A 61 -3.39 7.17 -2.90
C PHE A 61 -4.30 8.35 -2.55
N THR A 62 -4.67 9.17 -3.53
CA THR A 62 -5.65 10.25 -3.32
C THR A 62 -7.02 9.68 -2.90
N SER A 63 -7.48 8.59 -3.55
CA SER A 63 -8.71 7.90 -3.13
C SER A 63 -8.59 7.31 -1.73
N PHE A 64 -7.46 6.70 -1.40
CA PHE A 64 -7.17 6.19 -0.07
C PHE A 64 -7.25 7.28 0.99
N CYS A 65 -6.61 8.43 0.77
CA CYS A 65 -6.67 9.57 1.71
C CYS A 65 -8.11 10.07 1.89
N ARG A 66 -8.92 10.12 0.82
CA ARG A 66 -10.34 10.49 0.92
C ARG A 66 -11.13 9.50 1.78
N VAL A 67 -10.91 8.20 1.57
CA VAL A 67 -11.55 7.17 2.41
C VAL A 67 -11.11 7.32 3.86
N TRP A 68 -9.82 7.52 4.11
CA TRP A 68 -9.29 7.69 5.46
C TRP A 68 -9.89 8.92 6.17
N MET A 69 -9.97 10.08 5.50
CA MET A 69 -10.58 11.29 6.06
C MET A 69 -12.07 11.11 6.41
N ASN A 70 -12.78 10.22 5.69
CA ASN A 70 -14.20 9.96 5.88
C ASN A 70 -14.49 8.78 6.83
N LYS A 71 -13.46 8.07 7.31
CA LYS A 71 -13.60 6.91 8.20
C LYS A 71 -13.20 7.28 9.63
N ASP A 72 -13.52 6.37 10.56
CA ASP A 72 -13.15 6.54 11.96
C ASP A 72 -11.62 6.53 12.13
N LYS A 73 -11.13 7.17 13.21
CA LYS A 73 -9.70 7.33 13.54
C LYS A 73 -8.92 6.00 13.60
N ARG A 74 -9.60 4.86 13.79
CA ARG A 74 -9.04 3.52 13.87
C ARG A 74 -8.77 2.88 12.51
N PHE A 75 -9.23 3.46 11.40
CA PHE A 75 -9.11 2.87 10.06
C PHE A 75 -7.67 2.44 9.70
N ILE A 76 -6.69 3.33 9.90
CA ILE A 76 -5.28 3.03 9.63
C ILE A 76 -4.75 1.91 10.53
N ASN A 77 -5.14 1.92 11.80
CA ASN A 77 -4.74 0.87 12.75
C ASN A 77 -5.34 -0.48 12.38
N GLN A 78 -6.61 -0.50 11.93
CA GLN A 78 -7.25 -1.73 11.45
C GLN A 78 -6.53 -2.29 10.22
N LEU A 79 -6.14 -1.45 9.25
CA LEU A 79 -5.37 -1.89 8.09
C LEU A 79 -4.02 -2.49 8.49
N ARG A 80 -3.31 -1.87 9.45
CA ARG A 80 -2.06 -2.43 9.97
C ARG A 80 -2.27 -3.81 10.59
N MET A 81 -3.26 -3.95 11.47
CA MET A 81 -3.57 -5.21 12.14
C MET A 81 -3.97 -6.31 11.15
N ARG A 82 -4.77 -5.98 10.12
CA ARG A 82 -5.15 -6.94 9.07
C ARG A 82 -3.95 -7.39 8.25
N GLY A 83 -3.06 -6.48 7.90
CA GLY A 83 -1.81 -6.81 7.22
C GLY A 83 -0.98 -7.83 8.00
N ILE A 84 -0.80 -7.60 9.31
CA ILE A 84 -0.06 -8.51 10.21
C ILE A 84 -0.76 -9.87 10.34
N SER A 85 -2.09 -9.87 10.53
CA SER A 85 -2.87 -11.11 10.65
C SER A 85 -2.76 -11.96 9.37
N ASN A 86 -2.82 -11.33 8.20
CA ASN A 86 -2.66 -12.03 6.93
C ASN A 86 -1.25 -12.59 6.75
N SER A 87 -0.19 -11.84 7.10
CA SER A 87 1.18 -12.35 7.01
C SER A 87 1.41 -13.54 7.95
N MET A 88 0.86 -13.51 9.16
CA MET A 88 0.94 -14.63 10.10
C MET A 88 0.27 -15.90 9.55
N LYS A 89 -0.93 -15.79 8.96
CA LYS A 89 -1.62 -16.92 8.33
C LYS A 89 -0.78 -17.57 7.22
N PHE A 90 -0.16 -16.76 6.36
CA PHE A 90 0.72 -17.27 5.31
C PHE A 90 2.00 -17.93 5.86
N SER A 91 2.55 -17.42 6.98
CA SER A 91 3.68 -18.06 7.63
C SER A 91 3.32 -19.45 8.15
N TYR A 92 2.19 -19.58 8.87
CA TYR A 92 1.75 -20.89 9.39
C TYR A 92 1.46 -21.92 8.29
N GLN A 93 0.88 -21.51 7.17
CA GLN A 93 0.62 -22.40 6.03
C GLN A 93 1.88 -22.89 5.30
N LYS A 94 3.03 -22.23 5.49
CA LYS A 94 4.30 -22.61 4.86
C LYS A 94 5.16 -23.55 5.70
N VAL A 95 4.78 -23.79 6.95
CA VAL A 95 5.50 -24.69 7.88
C VAL A 95 4.76 -26.00 8.15
N ALA A 96 3.57 -26.17 7.57
CA ALA A 96 2.70 -27.34 7.71
C ALA A 96 2.77 -28.25 6.49
#